data_AF-A0A3D0DPA6-F1
#
_entry.id   AF-A0A3D0DPA6-F1
#
_cell.length_a   1.000
_cell.length_b   1.000
_cell.length_c   1.000
_cell.angle_alpha   90.00
_cell.angle_beta   90.00
_cell.angle_gamma   90.00
#
_symmetry.space_group_name_H-M   'P 1'
#
loop_
_entity.id
_entity.type
_entity.pdbx_description
1 polymer ?
#
loop_
_entity_poly.entity_id
_entity_poly.type
_entity_poly.pdbx_seq_one_letter_code
_entity_poly.pdbx_strand_id
1 'polypeptide(L)'
;MHSIKELRTLTGLTQVKFAEKYHIPLQTVKQWESSRDSSSYRTPPGYALKLLEQAILRDIEDEMVSLIVDIRKISKGPEQKELLKTASDIWE
;
A
#
# COMPACT_ATOMS: atom_id res chain seq x y z
N MET A 1 -3.67 18.33 -7.44
CA MET A 1 -3.78 17.86 -6.04
C MET A 1 -4.89 16.83 -6.02
N HIS A 2 -4.59 15.58 -5.68
CA HIS A 2 -5.57 14.51 -5.64
C HIS A 2 -6.63 14.77 -4.56
N SER A 3 -7.87 14.40 -4.83
CA SER A 3 -8.94 14.31 -3.83
C SER A 3 -8.73 13.10 -2.91
N ILE A 4 -9.32 13.12 -1.72
CA ILE A 4 -9.27 11.98 -0.79
C ILE A 4 -9.82 10.70 -1.44
N LYS A 5 -10.86 10.83 -2.28
CA LYS A 5 -11.46 9.69 -2.99
C LYS A 5 -10.48 9.05 -3.97
N GLU A 6 -9.76 9.86 -4.75
CA GLU A 6 -8.73 9.38 -5.68
C GLU A 6 -7.59 8.69 -4.93
N LEU A 7 -7.10 9.32 -3.84
CA LEU A 7 -6.07 8.73 -2.98
C LEU A 7 -6.49 7.37 -2.42
N ARG A 8 -7.72 7.21 -1.93
CA ARG A 8 -8.24 5.92 -1.47
C ARG A 8 -8.36 4.90 -2.61
N THR A 9 -8.77 5.32 -3.80
CA THR A 9 -8.87 4.38 -4.93
C THR A 9 -7.53 3.82 -5.35
N LEU A 10 -6.43 4.58 -5.20
CA LEU A 10 -5.07 4.08 -5.46
C LEU A 10 -4.70 2.92 -4.55
N THR A 11 -5.17 2.90 -3.30
CA THR A 11 -4.87 1.82 -2.36
C THR A 11 -5.78 0.59 -2.55
N GLY A 12 -6.80 0.66 -3.41
CA GLY A 12 -7.79 -0.41 -3.56
C GLY A 12 -8.65 -0.67 -2.32
N LEU A 13 -8.70 0.26 -1.35
CA LEU A 13 -9.38 0.06 -0.07
C LEU A 13 -10.82 0.59 -0.09
N THR A 14 -11.69 -0.06 0.70
CA THR A 14 -13.00 0.49 1.06
C THR A 14 -12.83 1.69 2.00
N GLN A 15 -13.85 2.54 2.14
CA GLN A 15 -13.79 3.68 3.07
C GLN A 15 -13.48 3.27 4.52
N VAL A 16 -14.01 2.13 4.96
CA VAL A 16 -13.77 1.59 6.31
C VAL A 16 -12.32 1.19 6.49
N LYS A 17 -11.78 0.37 5.57
CA LYS A 17 -10.38 -0.07 5.65
C LYS A 17 -9.39 1.07 5.49
N PHE A 18 -9.73 2.08 4.66
CA PHE A 18 -8.91 3.26 4.49
C PHE A 18 -8.86 4.12 5.75
N ALA A 19 -10.03 4.33 6.38
CA ALA A 19 -10.14 5.01 7.68
C ALA A 19 -9.32 4.31 8.76
N GLU A 20 -9.39 2.98 8.83
CA GLU A 20 -8.61 2.17 9.76
C GLU A 20 -7.09 2.25 9.48
N LYS A 21 -6.66 2.03 8.23
CA LYS A 21 -5.23 2.01 7.84
C LYS A 21 -4.54 3.33 8.14
N TYR A 22 -5.18 4.46 7.85
CA TYR A 22 -4.59 5.79 8.02
C TYR A 22 -5.01 6.49 9.32
N HIS A 23 -5.70 5.79 10.22
CA HIS A 23 -6.15 6.31 11.51
C HIS A 23 -7.00 7.59 11.39
N ILE A 24 -7.85 7.65 10.37
CA ILE A 24 -8.79 8.76 10.14
C ILE A 24 -10.18 8.28 10.57
N PRO A 25 -10.95 9.03 11.36
CA PRO A 25 -12.32 8.65 11.66
C PRO A 25 -13.13 8.42 10.38
N LEU A 26 -13.89 7.32 10.32
CA LEU A 26 -14.67 6.97 9.13
C LEU A 26 -15.61 8.10 8.69
N GLN A 27 -16.19 8.82 9.65
CA GLN A 27 -17.03 9.98 9.36
C GLN A 27 -16.26 11.08 8.63
N THR A 28 -15.02 11.35 9.03
CA THR A 28 -14.15 12.34 8.39
C THR A 28 -13.85 11.94 6.94
N VAL A 29 -13.54 10.66 6.67
CA VAL A 29 -13.35 10.15 5.30
C VAL A 29 -14.62 10.36 4.46
N LYS A 30 -15.80 10.01 5.01
CA LYS A 30 -17.08 10.22 4.32
C LYS A 30 -17.35 11.69 4.00
N GLN A 31 -17.05 12.59 4.94
CA GLN A 31 -17.25 14.03 4.76
C GLN A 31 -16.28 14.63 3.72
N TRP A 32 -15.03 14.17 3.70
CA TRP A 32 -14.03 14.60 2.71
C TRP A 32 -14.30 14.05 1.30
N GLU A 33 -14.89 12.86 1.19
CA GLU A 33 -15.28 12.25 -0.09
C GLU A 33 -16.68 12.67 -0.59
N SER A 34 -17.47 13.36 0.23
CA SER A 34 -18.81 13.84 -0.14
C SER A 34 -18.73 14.86 -1.29
N SER A 35 -19.80 14.98 -2.08
CA SER A 35 -19.90 16.06 -3.08
C SER A 35 -19.95 17.42 -2.38
N ARG A 36 -19.43 18.46 -3.04
CA ARG A 36 -19.41 19.83 -2.49
C ARG A 36 -20.81 20.39 -2.18
N ASP A 37 -21.82 19.90 -2.89
CA ASP A 37 -23.22 20.30 -2.74
C ASP A 37 -23.92 19.59 -1.56
N SER A 38 -23.26 18.60 -0.94
CA SER A 38 -23.79 17.88 0.22
C SER A 38 -23.59 18.65 1.51
N SER A 39 -24.59 18.63 2.40
CA SER A 39 -24.51 19.23 3.75
C SER A 39 -23.40 18.61 4.62
N SER A 40 -23.02 17.37 4.32
CA SER A 40 -21.93 16.65 4.99
C SER A 40 -20.54 17.02 4.49
N TYR A 41 -20.41 17.81 3.41
CA TYR A 41 -19.11 18.11 2.83
C TYR A 41 -18.20 18.86 3.79
N ARG A 42 -16.94 18.43 3.87
CA ARG A 42 -15.89 19.17 4.57
C ARG A 42 -14.65 19.22 3.69
N THR A 43 -14.10 20.42 3.52
CA THR A 43 -12.82 20.59 2.84
C THR A 43 -11.70 20.04 3.73
N PRO A 44 -10.94 19.03 3.28
CA PRO A 44 -9.80 18.54 4.04
C PRO A 44 -8.73 19.64 4.18
N PRO A 45 -8.03 19.73 5.33
CA PRO A 45 -6.89 20.63 5.46
C PRO A 45 -5.82 20.31 4.42
N GLY A 46 -5.23 21.34 3.78
CA GLY A 46 -4.25 21.13 2.71
C GLY A 46 -3.02 20.33 3.14
N TYR A 47 -2.56 20.51 4.38
CA TYR A 47 -1.45 19.72 4.93
C TYR A 47 -1.83 18.25 5.12
N ALA A 48 -3.08 17.95 5.50
CA ALA A 48 -3.54 16.58 5.73
C ALA A 48 -3.58 15.80 4.42
N LEU A 49 -4.04 16.44 3.34
CA LEU A 49 -3.99 15.86 1.99
C LEU A 49 -2.56 15.53 1.57
N LYS A 50 -1.63 16.47 1.74
CA LYS A 50 -0.22 16.28 1.37
C LYS A 50 0.43 15.15 2.16
N LEU A 51 0.22 15.10 3.48
CA LEU A 51 0.78 14.05 4.34
C LEU A 51 0.19 12.68 4.00
N LEU A 52 -1.12 12.62 3.75
CA LEU A 52 -1.80 11.39 3.41
C LEU A 52 -1.36 10.85 2.04
N GLU A 53 -1.22 11.72 1.04
CA GLU A 53 -0.67 11.36 -0.26
C GLU A 53 0.73 10.76 -0.13
N GLN A 54 1.61 11.39 0.64
CA GLN A 54 2.96 10.87 0.87
C GLN A 54 2.99 9.55 1.66
N ALA A 55 2.07 9.35 2.60
CA ALA A 55 1.95 8.09 3.34
C ALA A 55 1.51 6.95 2.40
N ILE A 56 0.48 7.20 1.58
CA ILE A 56 -0.04 6.23 0.61
C ILE A 56 1.04 5.80 -0.39
N LEU A 57 1.77 6.77 -0.96
CA LEU A 57 2.81 6.46 -1.94
C LEU A 57 3.95 5.64 -1.33
N ARG A 58 4.33 5.91 -0.08
CA ARG A 58 5.32 5.12 0.65
C ARG A 58 4.83 3.69 0.91
N ASP A 59 3.58 3.52 1.34
CA ASP A 59 3.02 2.17 1.54
C ASP A 59 3.07 1.35 0.25
N ILE A 60 2.71 1.96 -0.89
CA ILE A 60 2.76 1.29 -2.20
C ILE A 60 4.20 0.93 -2.57
N GLU A 61 5.15 1.84 -2.36
CA GLU A 61 6.57 1.59 -2.61
C GLU A 61 7.10 0.44 -1.75
N ASP A 62 6.78 0.42 -0.46
CA ASP A 62 7.18 -0.63 0.48
C ASP A 62 6.58 -1.99 0.08
N GLU A 63 5.30 -2.03 -0.32
CA GLU A 63 4.65 -3.23 -0.85
C GLU A 63 5.35 -3.74 -2.12
N MET A 64 5.69 -2.83 -3.06
CA MET A 64 6.42 -3.20 -4.28
C MET A 64 7.83 -3.73 -3.97
N VAL A 65 8.56 -3.08 -3.06
CA VAL A 65 9.90 -3.52 -2.66
C VAL A 65 9.84 -4.90 -2.01
N SER A 66 8.86 -5.15 -1.14
CA SER A 66 8.65 -6.47 -0.53
C SER A 66 8.43 -7.55 -1.59
N LEU A 67 7.55 -7.30 -2.57
CA LEU A 67 7.30 -8.25 -3.65
C LEU A 67 8.56 -8.56 -4.47
N ILE A 68 9.37 -7.55 -4.79
CA ILE A 68 10.63 -7.74 -5.53
C ILE A 68 11.62 -8.59 -4.72
N VAL A 69 11.74 -8.34 -3.42
CA VAL A 69 12.62 -9.10 -2.53
C VAL A 69 12.18 -10.56 -2.47
N ASP A 70 10.88 -10.82 -2.38
CA ASP A 70 10.36 -12.19 -2.31
C ASP A 70 10.53 -12.95 -3.63
N ILE A 71 10.33 -12.30 -4.79
CA ILE A 71 10.62 -12.88 -6.12
C ILE A 71 12.10 -13.30 -6.21
N ARG A 72 13.03 -12.47 -5.73
CA ARG A 72 14.47 -12.80 -5.72
C ARG A 72 14.82 -14.00 -4.84
N LYS A 73 14.12 -14.18 -3.71
CA LYS A 73 14.32 -15.36 -2.85
C LYS A 73 13.85 -16.63 -3.56
N ILE A 74 12.71 -16.57 -4.25
CA ILE A 74 12.15 -17.69 -5.00
C ILE A 74 13.09 -18.11 -6.14
N SER A 75 13.68 -17.17 -6.88
CA SER A 75 14.56 -17.51 -8.01
C SER A 75 15.87 -18.18 -7.60
N LYS A 76 16.45 -17.84 -6.43
CA LYS A 76 17.70 -18.45 -5.97
C LYS A 76 17.52 -19.73 -5.14
N GLY A 77 16.35 -19.95 -4.53
CA GLY A 77 16.12 -21.02 -3.56
C GLY A 77 16.20 -22.46 -4.09
N PRO A 78 15.46 -22.84 -5.15
CA PRO A 78 15.40 -24.24 -5.61
C PRO A 78 16.67 -24.69 -6.34
N GLU A 79 17.22 -23.85 -7.22
CA GLU A 79 18.44 -24.15 -7.97
C GLU A 79 19.66 -24.31 -7.05
N GLN A 80 19.80 -23.45 -6.03
CA GLN A 80 20.91 -23.58 -5.06
C GLN A 80 20.85 -24.87 -4.26
N LYS A 81 19.66 -25.33 -3.87
CA LYS A 81 19.49 -26.59 -3.13
C LYS A 81 19.87 -27.80 -3.98
N GLU A 82 19.48 -27.78 -5.25
CA GLU A 82 19.79 -28.86 -6.19
C GLU A 82 21.30 -28.90 -6.49
N LEU A 83 21.93 -27.75 -6.74
CA LEU A 83 23.38 -27.66 -6.92
C LEU A 83 24.17 -28.13 -5.71
N LEU A 84 23.74 -27.78 -4.48
CA LEU A 84 24.37 -28.23 -3.24
C LEU A 84 24.24 -29.74 -3.06
N LYS A 85 23.08 -30.30 -3.39
CA LYS A 85 22.86 -31.75 -3.37
C LYS A 85 23.77 -32.45 -4.36
N THR A 86 23.78 -32.02 -5.63
CA THR A 86 24.66 -32.58 -6.67
C THR A 86 26.13 -32.44 -6.30
N ALA A 87 26.55 -31.32 -5.70
CA ALA A 87 27.91 -31.17 -5.20
C ALA A 87 28.21 -32.20 -4.10
N SER A 88 27.33 -32.39 -3.12
CA SER A 88 27.49 -33.41 -2.07
C SER A 88 27.63 -34.81 -2.65
N ASP A 89 26.79 -35.16 -3.62
CA ASP A 89 26.78 -36.46 -4.29
C ASP A 89 28.05 -36.72 -5.13
N ILE A 90 28.78 -35.67 -5.53
CA ILE A 90 30.06 -35.78 -6.29
C ILE A 90 31.26 -36.08 -5.39
N TRP A 91 31.20 -35.70 -4.11
CA TRP A 91 32.32 -35.84 -3.17
C TRP A 91 32.19 -37.05 -2.22
N GLU A 92 31.11 -37.84 -2.32
CA GLU A 92 30.94 -39.17 -1.68
C GLU A 92 31.38 -40.31 -2.62
#